data_AF-A0A918SEV5-F1
#
_entry.id   AF-A0A918SEV5-F1
#
_cell.length_a   1.000
_cell.length_b   1.000
_cell.length_c   1.000
_cell.angle_alpha   90.00
_cell.angle_beta   90.00
_cell.angle_gamma   90.00
#
_symmetry.space_group_name_H-M   'P 1'
#
loop_
_entity.id
_entity.type
_entity.pdbx_description
1 polymer ?
#
loop_
_entity_poly.entity_id
_entity_poly.type
_entity_poly.pdbx_seq_one_letter_code
_entity_poly.pdbx_strand_id
1 'polypeptide(L)'
;MLYILHQQEEKDAVEKKIVPLLKDKNYELISYPSDNLEFSEEDTIITYLGDSHLRNLLPLAGKKKWCIGVLPHPEVVYTIRGLGISNNLEEAIEEIVHTQERETIDLLYCNGNPVFQSVNIGDVFILTEGEDKAGFAAEVWRFLKNIKRFTGLSHRSFKIKTDEEKIVRTSALGMIVVEHPHNSVVSKRLVTGSAVNDGMFHVLILSPQNILELLWFFLRSLLPISNTMQQLPKFIGSIKTSNLQILPEQEIEFTIDGVKTKSSEINLEVHYEALVLQQSSIYNAEKGKASEKKSVKLNHLPKGEKQNELIRRKLPWMPRATTEEFQDLFKVLRENAKLSAAFMIMMILSTLIATFGLFSDSSPVIIGAMILAPIISPIVSFSMGMVRYEIGMLKKGIITIMAGTIVCLLFSAGVTLLVPLQVLTSEISARLSPNLLDLGIAIASGIAAAYAHADEEIARSLAGVAIAVALVPPLAVAGIGIGWWDWEVFSGAFLLYLTNLAGIILFAGITFLFLGFAPFKRAKMGLIYTTIIILFVTVPLSLTFNRVQEESSITRELEGASFEDYILRDVKVRYGDPFRISVKAVGPKNIEPEQLERIKSEIEERIGYSIILEVVSALEY
;
A
#
# COMPACT_ATOMS: atom_id res chain seq x y z
N MET A 1 23.42 -11.01 52.03
CA MET A 1 23.78 -9.62 52.40
C MET A 1 23.42 -8.72 51.21
N LEU A 2 23.17 -7.41 51.41
CA LEU A 2 23.04 -6.47 50.28
C LEU A 2 24.36 -5.73 50.07
N TYR A 3 24.84 -5.66 48.84
CA TYR A 3 26.00 -4.84 48.47
C TYR A 3 25.55 -3.76 47.49
N ILE A 4 25.99 -2.53 47.70
CA ILE A 4 25.69 -1.42 46.78
C ILE A 4 26.98 -1.00 46.12
N LEU A 5 27.09 -1.29 44.83
CA LEU A 5 28.17 -0.83 43.98
C LEU A 5 27.88 0.58 43.48
N HIS A 6 28.82 1.49 43.72
CA HIS A 6 28.72 2.88 43.31
C HIS A 6 30.07 3.43 42.86
N GLN A 7 30.08 4.53 42.11
CA GLN A 7 31.33 5.22 41.78
C GLN A 7 31.89 5.91 43.02
N GLN A 8 33.21 6.00 43.15
CA GLN A 8 33.86 6.54 44.35
C GLN A 8 33.41 7.97 44.69
N GLU A 9 33.14 8.78 43.66
CA GLU A 9 32.70 10.17 43.75
C GLU A 9 31.22 10.32 44.13
N GLU A 10 30.43 9.25 44.01
CA GLU A 10 28.98 9.26 44.20
C GLU A 10 28.52 8.72 45.54
N LYS A 11 29.45 8.36 46.42
CA LYS A 11 29.15 7.80 47.74
C LYS A 11 28.12 8.64 48.52
N ASP A 12 28.34 9.95 48.57
CA ASP A 12 27.43 10.89 49.25
C ASP A 12 26.02 10.90 48.64
N ALA A 13 25.91 10.69 47.33
CA ALA A 13 24.63 10.65 46.64
C ALA A 13 23.86 9.37 46.97
N VAL A 14 24.56 8.23 47.03
CA VAL A 14 24.00 6.93 47.42
C VAL A 14 23.51 6.96 48.87
N GLU A 15 24.32 7.48 49.78
CA GLU A 15 23.97 7.60 51.21
C GLU A 15 22.73 8.48 51.44
N LYS A 16 22.54 9.52 50.61
CA LYS A 16 21.39 10.43 50.74
C LYS A 16 20.13 9.95 50.03
N LYS A 17 20.27 9.27 48.89
CA LYS A 17 19.13 8.95 48.01
C LYS A 17 18.69 7.49 48.06
N ILE A 18 19.63 6.55 48.22
CA ILE A 18 19.37 5.11 48.07
C ILE A 18 19.27 4.45 49.45
N VAL A 19 20.22 4.72 50.33
CA VAL A 19 20.27 4.13 51.68
C VAL A 19 18.96 4.33 52.48
N PRO A 20 18.33 5.52 52.50
CA PRO A 20 17.07 5.72 53.24
C PRO A 20 15.92 4.84 52.72
N LEU A 21 15.96 4.41 51.46
CA LEU A 21 14.93 3.59 50.82
C LEU A 21 15.10 2.09 51.13
N LEU A 22 16.26 1.66 51.62
CA LEU A 22 16.55 0.26 51.96
C LEU A 22 16.03 -0.18 53.34
N LYS A 23 15.53 0.78 54.16
CA LYS A 23 14.95 0.54 55.50
C LYS A 23 15.91 -0.29 56.40
N ASP A 24 15.41 -1.32 57.09
CA ASP A 24 16.15 -2.11 58.09
C ASP A 24 17.03 -3.24 57.52
N LYS A 25 17.33 -3.24 56.22
CA LYS A 25 18.15 -4.29 55.60
C LYS A 25 19.64 -4.02 55.85
N ASN A 26 20.41 -5.04 56.22
CA ASN A 26 21.87 -4.94 56.29
C ASN A 26 22.46 -4.77 54.89
N TYR A 27 23.27 -3.73 54.71
CA TYR A 27 23.95 -3.41 53.46
C TYR A 27 25.42 -3.04 53.67
N GLU A 28 26.22 -3.18 52.62
CA GLU A 28 27.60 -2.71 52.54
C GLU A 28 27.81 -1.88 51.26
N LEU A 29 28.52 -0.75 51.38
CA LEU A 29 28.83 0.14 50.25
C LEU A 29 30.20 -0.21 49.70
N ILE A 30 30.28 -0.48 48.39
CA ILE A 30 31.52 -0.83 47.71
C ILE A 30 31.75 0.12 46.53
N SER A 31 32.92 0.75 46.50
CA SER A 31 33.34 1.57 45.37
C SER A 31 33.72 0.71 44.17
N TYR A 32 33.26 1.08 42.97
CA TYR A 32 33.59 0.45 41.69
C TYR A 32 34.26 1.49 40.75
N PRO A 33 35.26 1.09 39.93
CA PRO A 33 35.85 -0.25 39.78
C PRO A 33 36.72 -0.70 40.97
N SER A 34 36.76 -2.01 41.22
CA SER A 34 37.59 -2.65 42.25
C SER A 34 38.18 -3.95 41.71
N ASP A 35 39.44 -4.26 42.03
CA ASP A 35 40.17 -5.41 41.51
C ASP A 35 39.74 -6.75 42.13
N ASN A 36 39.15 -6.73 43.33
CA ASN A 36 38.75 -7.92 44.09
C ASN A 36 37.28 -7.83 44.51
N LEU A 37 36.37 -8.17 43.58
CA LEU A 37 34.96 -8.36 43.88
C LEU A 37 34.67 -9.86 44.01
N GLU A 38 34.35 -10.32 45.22
CA GLU A 38 33.86 -11.68 45.47
C GLU A 38 32.60 -11.61 46.32
N PHE A 39 31.52 -12.20 45.78
CA PHE A 39 30.20 -12.25 46.39
C PHE A 39 29.67 -13.69 46.35
N SER A 40 28.84 -14.05 47.32
CA SER A 40 28.11 -15.33 47.33
C SER A 40 26.94 -15.30 46.33
N GLU A 41 26.49 -16.47 45.86
CA GLU A 41 25.27 -16.60 45.03
C GLU A 41 23.98 -16.22 45.80
N GLU A 42 24.05 -16.16 47.13
CA GLU A 42 22.95 -15.74 47.99
C GLU A 42 22.89 -14.21 48.18
N ASP A 43 23.96 -13.51 47.86
CA ASP A 43 24.05 -12.06 48.03
C ASP A 43 23.35 -11.33 46.88
N THR A 44 22.79 -10.17 47.20
CA THR A 44 22.15 -9.29 46.22
C THR A 44 23.01 -8.05 46.03
N ILE A 45 23.45 -7.83 44.80
CA ILE A 45 24.31 -6.72 44.42
C ILE A 45 23.47 -5.65 43.71
N ILE A 46 23.23 -4.55 44.39
CA ILE A 46 22.58 -3.37 43.85
C ILE A 46 23.62 -2.51 43.15
N THR A 47 23.33 -2.06 41.93
CA THR A 47 24.25 -1.25 41.12
C THR A 47 23.67 0.14 40.87
N TYR A 48 24.44 1.16 41.24
CA TYR A 48 24.19 2.55 40.88
C TYR A 48 25.42 3.04 40.10
N LEU A 49 25.49 2.66 38.82
CA LEU A 49 26.65 2.82 37.96
C LEU A 49 26.20 3.18 36.54
N GLY A 50 27.00 3.94 35.78
CA GLY A 50 26.75 4.24 34.36
C GLY A 50 26.86 3.03 33.42
N ASP A 51 26.33 3.17 32.19
CA ASP A 51 26.34 2.10 31.16
C ASP A 51 27.76 1.58 30.84
N SER A 52 28.79 2.44 30.91
CA SER A 52 30.19 2.07 30.68
C SER A 52 30.70 1.07 31.72
N HIS A 53 30.38 1.28 32.99
CA HIS A 53 30.74 0.40 34.10
C HIS A 53 29.93 -0.90 34.08
N LEU A 54 28.62 -0.79 33.83
CA LEU A 54 27.73 -1.95 33.71
C LEU A 54 28.14 -2.88 32.56
N ARG A 55 28.67 -2.35 31.45
CA ARG A 55 29.20 -3.14 30.33
C ARG A 55 30.33 -4.10 30.74
N ASN A 56 31.09 -3.76 31.77
CA ASN A 56 32.16 -4.61 32.31
C ASN A 56 31.66 -5.51 33.46
N LEU A 57 30.79 -4.98 34.33
CA LEU A 57 30.31 -5.68 35.51
C LEU A 57 29.31 -6.79 35.18
N LEU A 58 28.34 -6.55 34.29
CA LEU A 58 27.26 -7.51 34.02
C LEU A 58 27.76 -8.82 33.40
N PRO A 59 28.70 -8.84 32.43
CA PRO A 59 29.30 -10.09 31.96
C PRO A 59 30.07 -10.86 33.05
N LEU A 60 30.73 -10.15 33.97
CA LEU A 60 31.42 -10.77 35.10
C LEU A 60 30.42 -11.40 36.07
N ALA A 61 29.36 -10.67 36.38
CA ALA A 61 28.27 -11.12 37.23
C ALA A 61 27.58 -12.35 36.67
N GLY A 62 27.33 -12.39 35.36
CA GLY A 62 26.78 -13.56 34.68
C GLY A 62 27.69 -14.79 34.80
N LYS A 63 29.00 -14.63 34.54
CA LYS A 63 29.98 -15.72 34.69
C LYS A 63 30.06 -16.26 36.12
N LYS A 64 29.89 -15.38 37.12
CA LYS A 64 29.93 -15.72 38.55
C LYS A 64 28.55 -16.04 39.12
N LYS A 65 27.48 -15.98 38.32
CA LYS A 65 26.08 -16.14 38.72
C LYS A 65 25.66 -15.25 39.88
N TRP A 66 26.20 -14.04 39.93
CA TRP A 66 25.80 -13.06 40.93
C TRP A 66 24.38 -12.55 40.67
N CYS A 67 23.65 -12.31 41.76
CA CYS A 67 22.31 -11.76 41.70
C CYS A 67 22.38 -10.23 41.71
N ILE A 68 21.94 -9.58 40.63
CA ILE A 68 22.08 -8.14 40.42
C ILE A 68 20.74 -7.41 40.44
N GLY A 69 20.71 -6.25 41.10
CA GLY A 69 19.70 -5.22 40.90
C GLY A 69 20.34 -4.00 40.21
N VAL A 70 19.65 -3.41 39.23
CA VAL A 70 20.14 -2.21 38.52
C VAL A 70 19.25 -1.03 38.88
N LEU A 71 19.87 0.07 39.30
CA LEU A 71 19.17 1.29 39.67
C LEU A 71 19.25 2.36 38.56
N PRO A 72 18.20 3.19 38.42
CA PRO A 72 18.24 4.44 37.67
C PRO A 72 19.42 5.33 38.04
N HIS A 73 20.28 5.61 37.07
CA HIS A 73 21.47 6.44 37.21
C HIS A 73 21.54 7.47 36.06
N PRO A 74 22.05 8.70 36.27
CA PRO A 74 22.09 9.74 35.23
C PRO A 74 22.82 9.33 33.94
N GLU A 75 23.85 8.49 34.08
CA GLU A 75 24.66 7.94 32.98
C GLU A 75 24.19 6.55 32.50
N VAL A 76 23.02 6.07 32.94
CA VAL A 76 22.39 4.83 32.44
C VAL A 76 21.25 5.18 31.52
N VAL A 77 21.49 4.94 30.24
CA VAL A 77 20.58 5.23 29.13
C VAL A 77 20.05 3.93 28.53
N TYR A 78 20.94 2.95 28.35
CA TYR A 78 20.69 1.74 27.59
C TYR A 78 20.34 0.55 28.48
N THR A 79 21.04 0.35 29.59
CA THR A 79 20.88 -0.85 30.43
C THR A 79 19.46 -0.98 31.00
N ILE A 80 18.90 0.07 31.59
CA ILE A 80 17.54 0.05 32.16
C ILE A 80 16.49 -0.28 31.11
N ARG A 81 16.61 0.29 29.90
CA ARG A 81 15.70 -0.01 28.80
C ARG A 81 15.87 -1.43 28.28
N GLY A 82 17.12 -1.87 28.14
CA GLY A 82 17.47 -3.21 27.68
C GLY A 82 16.93 -4.31 28.58
N LEU A 83 17.03 -4.10 29.89
CA LEU A 83 16.58 -5.01 30.92
C LEU A 83 15.08 -4.85 31.25
N GLY A 84 14.43 -3.79 30.75
CA GLY A 84 13.03 -3.50 31.02
C GLY A 84 12.75 -3.11 32.47
N ILE A 85 13.64 -2.32 33.08
CA ILE A 85 13.57 -1.87 34.47
C ILE A 85 12.87 -0.52 34.54
N SER A 86 12.22 -0.20 35.67
CA SER A 86 11.62 1.12 35.88
C SER A 86 12.67 2.24 35.84
N ASN A 87 12.31 3.38 35.25
CA ASN A 87 13.12 4.60 35.30
C ASN A 87 12.95 5.34 36.65
N ASN A 88 12.01 4.93 37.50
CA ASN A 88 11.82 5.50 38.83
C ASN A 88 12.70 4.78 39.85
N LEU A 89 13.57 5.53 40.51
CA LEU A 89 14.52 5.00 41.50
C LEU A 89 13.82 4.31 42.68
N GLU A 90 12.72 4.88 43.16
CA GLU A 90 11.99 4.35 44.32
C GLU A 90 11.33 3.00 43.98
N GLU A 91 10.67 2.93 42.83
CA GLU A 91 10.04 1.72 42.31
C GLU A 91 11.08 0.62 42.06
N ALA A 92 12.21 0.96 41.43
CA ALA A 92 13.29 0.01 41.18
C ALA A 92 13.88 -0.56 42.48
N ILE A 93 14.05 0.25 43.53
CA ILE A 93 14.52 -0.22 44.84
C ILE A 93 13.46 -1.08 45.52
N GLU A 94 12.20 -0.67 45.48
CA GLU A 94 11.09 -1.43 46.05
C GLU A 94 11.01 -2.83 45.43
N GLU A 95 11.15 -2.93 44.10
CA GLU A 95 11.24 -4.20 43.38
C GLU A 95 12.42 -5.05 43.87
N ILE A 96 13.65 -4.49 43.99
CA ILE A 96 14.81 -5.26 44.48
C ILE A 96 14.57 -5.84 45.87
N VAL A 97 14.01 -5.02 46.76
CA VAL A 97 13.91 -5.33 48.18
C VAL A 97 12.79 -6.33 48.47
N HIS A 98 11.68 -6.25 47.72
CA HIS A 98 10.47 -7.03 47.97
C HIS A 98 10.30 -8.24 47.06
N THR A 99 10.92 -8.26 45.88
CA THR A 99 10.81 -9.40 44.96
C THR A 99 11.53 -10.61 45.54
N GLN A 100 10.82 -11.73 45.64
CA GLN A 100 11.41 -13.02 46.08
C GLN A 100 11.86 -13.89 44.89
N GLU A 101 11.39 -13.58 43.69
CA GLU A 101 11.73 -14.31 42.47
C GLU A 101 13.00 -13.74 41.83
N ARG A 102 13.92 -14.64 41.46
CA ARG A 102 15.12 -14.29 40.71
C ARG A 102 14.85 -14.57 39.24
N GLU A 103 15.01 -13.56 38.40
CA GLU A 103 14.79 -13.69 36.96
C GLU A 103 16.10 -13.98 36.26
N THR A 104 16.14 -15.06 35.48
CA THR A 104 17.22 -15.31 34.53
C THR A 104 16.87 -14.64 33.21
N ILE A 105 17.82 -13.89 32.67
CA ILE A 105 17.66 -13.21 31.39
C ILE A 105 18.79 -13.60 30.45
N ASP A 106 18.49 -13.56 29.17
CA ASP A 106 19.50 -13.69 28.13
C ASP A 106 20.39 -12.45 28.07
N LEU A 107 21.55 -12.60 27.44
CA LEU A 107 22.40 -11.45 27.13
C LEU A 107 22.96 -11.58 25.72
N LEU A 108 22.60 -10.62 24.86
CA LEU A 108 23.13 -10.49 23.50
C LEU A 108 24.56 -9.93 23.52
N TYR A 109 25.44 -10.51 22.71
CA TYR A 109 26.79 -10.03 22.47
C TYR A 109 27.01 -9.70 20.99
N CYS A 110 27.79 -8.64 20.75
CA CYS A 110 28.27 -8.24 19.44
C CYS A 110 29.80 -8.09 19.48
N ASN A 111 30.50 -8.94 18.73
CA ASN A 111 31.96 -9.02 18.73
C ASN A 111 32.55 -9.11 20.16
N GLY A 112 31.89 -9.87 21.05
CA GLY A 112 32.30 -10.05 22.45
C GLY A 112 31.89 -8.93 23.42
N ASN A 113 31.25 -7.85 22.94
CA ASN A 113 30.73 -6.79 23.80
C ASN A 113 29.23 -7.05 24.07
N PRO A 114 28.75 -6.97 25.32
CA PRO A 114 27.33 -7.14 25.60
C PRO A 114 26.54 -5.99 24.98
N VAL A 115 25.31 -6.26 24.58
CA VAL A 115 24.39 -5.33 23.92
C VAL A 115 23.16 -5.21 24.79
N PHE A 116 22.83 -4.01 25.24
CA PHE A 116 21.67 -3.81 26.10
C PHE A 116 20.44 -3.37 25.31
N GLN A 117 20.61 -2.47 24.33
CA GLN A 117 19.50 -1.93 23.56
C GLN A 117 19.47 -2.51 22.15
N SER A 118 20.49 -2.19 21.34
CA SER A 118 20.48 -2.56 19.93
C SER A 118 21.85 -2.46 19.27
N VAL A 119 22.02 -3.25 18.20
CA VAL A 119 23.09 -3.05 17.23
C VAL A 119 22.51 -2.50 15.94
N ASN A 120 22.95 -1.31 15.50
CA ASN A 120 22.50 -0.72 14.24
C ASN A 120 23.65 -0.72 13.23
N ILE A 121 23.45 -1.39 12.09
CA ILE A 121 24.48 -1.63 11.06
C ILE A 121 24.10 -0.90 9.78
N GLY A 122 25.02 -0.16 9.17
CA GLY A 122 24.75 0.60 7.95
C GLY A 122 23.96 1.89 8.20
N ASP A 123 23.30 2.43 7.18
CA ASP A 123 22.73 3.79 7.23
C ASP A 123 21.39 3.87 7.99
N VAL A 124 21.18 2.99 8.97
CA VAL A 124 19.99 2.92 9.83
C VAL A 124 20.11 3.83 11.04
N PHE A 125 21.33 4.21 11.44
CA PHE A 125 21.56 5.14 12.57
C PHE A 125 20.88 6.48 12.34
N ILE A 126 20.66 6.90 11.09
CA ILE A 126 19.95 8.16 10.82
C ILE A 126 18.46 8.09 11.15
N LEU A 127 17.93 6.88 11.38
CA LEU A 127 16.58 6.68 11.88
C LEU A 127 16.54 6.75 13.42
N THR A 128 17.62 6.41 14.11
CA THR A 128 17.65 6.23 15.58
C THR A 128 18.50 7.25 16.35
N GLU A 129 19.32 8.09 15.70
CA GLU A 129 20.11 9.15 16.34
C GLU A 129 19.19 10.29 16.86
N GLY A 130 18.74 10.21 18.11
CA GLY A 130 18.43 11.40 18.90
C GLY A 130 17.88 11.11 20.28
N GLU A 131 18.25 11.98 21.22
CA GLU A 131 17.98 11.93 22.65
C GLU A 131 16.47 11.75 23.00
N ASP A 132 16.08 10.51 23.24
CA ASP A 132 15.59 10.01 24.53
C ASP A 132 14.34 10.53 25.25
N LYS A 133 13.54 11.43 24.66
CA LYS A 133 12.19 11.69 25.20
C LYS A 133 11.06 11.72 24.18
N ALA A 134 11.37 11.48 22.92
CA ALA A 134 10.44 11.77 21.85
C ALA A 134 9.93 10.46 21.23
N GLY A 135 8.66 10.11 21.49
CA GLY A 135 8.03 8.91 20.94
C GLY A 135 8.05 8.86 19.41
N PHE A 136 7.61 7.74 18.82
CA PHE A 136 7.67 7.47 17.38
C PHE A 136 7.21 8.65 16.48
N ALA A 137 6.21 9.44 16.92
CA ALA A 137 5.78 10.63 16.19
C ALA A 137 6.89 11.67 15.95
N ALA A 138 7.76 11.87 16.92
CA ALA A 138 8.91 12.75 16.79
C ALA A 138 10.02 12.15 15.91
N GLU A 139 10.13 10.82 15.86
CA GLU A 139 11.02 10.10 14.95
C GLU A 139 10.55 10.29 13.50
N VAL A 140 9.25 10.18 13.23
CA VAL A 140 8.67 10.49 11.91
C VAL A 140 8.86 11.96 11.54
N TRP A 141 8.64 12.89 12.47
CA TRP A 141 8.89 14.31 12.23
C TRP A 141 10.36 14.62 11.93
N ARG A 142 11.30 13.99 12.65
CA ARG A 142 12.74 14.07 12.37
C ARG A 142 13.06 13.50 10.98
N PHE A 143 12.49 12.34 10.64
CA PHE A 143 12.65 11.73 9.33
C PHE A 143 12.16 12.66 8.21
N LEU A 144 10.95 13.22 8.34
CA LEU A 144 10.36 14.18 7.40
C LEU A 144 11.23 15.44 7.25
N LYS A 145 11.70 16.02 8.36
CA LYS A 145 12.57 17.20 8.36
C LYS A 145 13.91 16.94 7.67
N ASN A 146 14.44 15.73 7.83
CA ASN A 146 15.72 15.30 7.27
C ASN A 146 15.61 14.61 5.89
N ILE A 147 14.41 14.49 5.31
CA ILE A 147 14.17 13.71 4.08
C ILE A 147 14.99 14.17 2.88
N LYS A 148 15.31 15.47 2.81
CA LYS A 148 16.18 16.03 1.77
C LYS A 148 17.64 15.56 1.91
N ARG A 149 18.11 15.29 3.13
CA ARG A 149 19.45 14.73 3.41
C ARG A 149 19.52 13.24 3.05
N PHE A 150 18.39 12.53 3.04
CA PHE A 150 18.29 11.10 2.70
C PHE A 150 18.39 10.76 1.21
N THR A 151 18.55 11.76 0.35
CA THR A 151 18.85 11.53 -1.08
C THR A 151 20.22 10.89 -1.31
N GLY A 152 21.06 10.76 -0.28
CA GLY A 152 22.36 10.10 -0.29
C GLY A 152 22.36 8.61 0.05
N LEU A 153 21.25 8.05 0.52
CA LEU A 153 21.18 6.68 1.00
C LEU A 153 21.43 5.65 -0.13
N SER A 154 22.20 4.61 0.15
CA SER A 154 22.52 3.55 -0.81
C SER A 154 22.54 2.20 -0.13
N HIS A 155 22.20 1.14 -0.86
CA HIS A 155 22.35 -0.20 -0.31
C HIS A 155 23.81 -0.60 -0.24
N ARG A 156 24.12 -1.45 0.73
CA ARG A 156 25.38 -2.18 0.84
C ARG A 156 25.13 -3.67 0.70
N SER A 157 26.14 -4.39 0.24
CA SER A 157 26.10 -5.85 0.11
C SER A 157 26.45 -6.50 1.44
N PHE A 158 25.64 -7.48 1.84
CA PHE A 158 25.84 -8.27 3.05
C PHE A 158 25.75 -9.76 2.72
N LYS A 159 26.68 -10.54 3.29
CA LYS A 159 26.54 -11.99 3.41
C LYS A 159 26.17 -12.30 4.85
N ILE A 160 25.05 -12.97 5.03
CA ILE A 160 24.53 -13.34 6.35
C ILE A 160 24.64 -14.85 6.48
N LYS A 161 25.31 -15.31 7.52
CA LYS A 161 25.47 -16.72 7.85
C LYS A 161 24.74 -17.00 9.16
N THR A 162 23.91 -18.02 9.14
CA THR A 162 23.18 -18.55 10.31
C THR A 162 23.68 -19.96 10.59
N ASP A 163 23.42 -20.48 11.79
CA ASP A 163 23.72 -21.87 12.19
C ASP A 163 23.30 -22.95 11.19
N GLU A 164 22.20 -22.74 10.45
CA GLU A 164 21.64 -23.72 9.51
C GLU A 164 22.39 -23.76 8.16
N GLU A 165 23.67 -23.35 8.13
CA GLU A 165 24.59 -23.25 6.97
C GLU A 165 24.10 -22.44 5.75
N LYS A 166 22.87 -21.92 5.77
CA LYS A 166 22.30 -21.17 4.64
C LYS A 166 22.90 -19.76 4.58
N ILE A 167 23.90 -19.59 3.73
CA ILE A 167 24.48 -18.27 3.42
C ILE A 167 23.47 -17.49 2.55
N VAL A 168 22.98 -16.37 3.07
CA VAL A 168 22.12 -15.46 2.32
C VAL A 168 22.91 -14.24 1.90
N ARG A 169 22.93 -13.99 0.59
CA ARG A 169 23.48 -12.75 0.01
C ARG A 169 22.34 -11.81 -0.32
N THR A 170 22.42 -10.58 0.16
CA THR A 170 21.41 -9.56 -0.13
C THR A 170 22.02 -8.17 -0.06
N SER A 171 21.26 -7.17 -0.51
CA SER A 171 21.60 -5.78 -0.30
C SER A 171 20.57 -5.14 0.62
N ALA A 172 21.04 -4.27 1.50
CA ALA A 172 20.19 -3.58 2.46
C ALA A 172 20.73 -2.17 2.68
N LEU A 173 19.83 -1.26 3.05
CA LEU A 173 20.21 0.03 3.61
C LEU A 173 20.95 -0.18 4.94
N GLY A 174 20.49 -1.16 5.71
CA GLY A 174 21.18 -1.67 6.87
C GLY A 174 20.31 -2.58 7.73
N MET A 175 20.76 -2.86 8.94
CA MET A 175 20.15 -3.84 9.85
C MET A 175 20.01 -3.30 11.26
N ILE A 176 18.94 -3.70 11.95
CA ILE A 176 18.73 -3.46 13.37
C ILE A 176 18.71 -4.82 14.06
N VAL A 177 19.58 -4.99 15.06
CA VAL A 177 19.61 -6.17 15.91
C VAL A 177 19.10 -5.76 17.28
N VAL A 178 18.12 -6.49 17.80
CA VAL A 178 17.61 -6.32 19.15
C VAL A 178 17.46 -7.69 19.79
N GLU A 179 17.75 -7.75 21.08
CA GLU A 179 17.38 -8.90 21.89
C GLU A 179 15.86 -8.93 22.09
N HIS A 180 15.30 -7.84 22.63
CA HIS A 180 13.87 -7.72 22.88
C HIS A 180 13.17 -6.69 21.96
N PRO A 181 11.91 -6.96 21.54
CA PRO A 181 11.11 -6.06 20.69
C PRO A 181 11.02 -4.65 21.23
N HIS A 182 10.97 -4.48 22.54
CA HIS A 182 10.71 -3.19 23.17
C HIS A 182 11.93 -2.29 23.28
N ASN A 183 13.14 -2.79 22.97
CA ASN A 183 14.38 -2.04 23.11
C ASN A 183 14.54 -0.92 22.06
N SER A 184 13.85 -1.02 20.92
CA SER A 184 13.78 0.03 19.90
C SER A 184 12.34 0.39 19.53
N VAL A 185 12.11 1.67 19.22
CA VAL A 185 10.80 2.20 18.83
C VAL A 185 10.28 1.49 17.56
N VAL A 186 11.20 1.15 16.66
CA VAL A 186 10.92 0.44 15.40
C VAL A 186 10.65 -1.04 15.67
N SER A 187 11.46 -1.70 16.51
CA SER A 187 11.28 -3.13 16.82
C SER A 187 9.98 -3.39 17.58
N LYS A 188 9.53 -2.47 18.45
CA LYS A 188 8.30 -2.62 19.26
C LYS A 188 7.05 -2.83 18.42
N ARG A 189 7.07 -2.36 17.17
CA ARG A 189 5.95 -2.44 16.23
C ARG A 189 6.09 -3.55 15.20
N LEU A 190 7.30 -4.08 15.02
CA LEU A 190 7.64 -5.02 13.95
C LEU A 190 7.89 -6.44 14.46
N VAL A 191 8.26 -6.60 15.73
CA VAL A 191 8.57 -7.89 16.34
C VAL A 191 7.44 -8.25 17.31
N THR A 192 6.92 -9.47 17.18
CA THR A 192 5.85 -10.02 18.03
C THR A 192 6.29 -11.36 18.61
N GLY A 193 6.04 -11.59 19.91
CA GLY A 193 6.19 -12.89 20.56
C GLY A 193 7.65 -13.27 20.85
N SER A 194 8.30 -12.49 21.71
CA SER A 194 9.65 -12.75 22.22
C SER A 194 9.58 -12.84 23.74
N ALA A 195 10.14 -13.90 24.31
CA ALA A 195 10.27 -14.00 25.76
C ALA A 195 11.65 -13.48 26.18
N VAL A 196 11.77 -13.13 27.46
CA VAL A 196 13.02 -12.62 28.07
C VAL A 196 14.14 -13.67 28.06
N ASN A 197 13.76 -14.95 27.97
CA ASN A 197 14.63 -16.11 28.08
C ASN A 197 14.29 -17.14 27.01
N ASP A 198 14.20 -16.73 25.74
CA ASP A 198 13.99 -17.66 24.63
C ASP A 198 15.29 -18.11 23.93
N GLY A 199 16.44 -17.59 24.36
CA GLY A 199 17.77 -17.87 23.83
C GLY A 199 18.03 -17.24 22.46
N MET A 200 17.21 -16.27 22.05
CA MET A 200 17.20 -15.76 20.68
C MET A 200 17.21 -14.24 20.64
N PHE A 201 17.73 -13.72 19.53
CA PHE A 201 17.62 -12.31 19.18
C PHE A 201 16.98 -12.15 17.80
N HIS A 202 16.55 -10.91 17.53
CA HIS A 202 15.89 -10.52 16.30
C HIS A 202 16.79 -9.61 15.45
N VAL A 203 16.96 -9.97 14.18
CA VAL A 203 17.59 -9.13 13.16
C VAL A 203 16.52 -8.66 12.18
N LEU A 204 16.38 -7.34 12.06
CA LEU A 204 15.54 -6.68 11.08
C LEU A 204 16.43 -6.11 9.96
N ILE A 205 16.23 -6.59 8.74
CA ILE A 205 17.01 -6.20 7.57
C ILE A 205 16.18 -5.23 6.74
N LEU A 206 16.59 -3.97 6.67
CA LEU A 206 15.89 -2.91 5.96
C LEU A 206 16.42 -2.77 4.54
N SER A 207 15.63 -3.18 3.55
CA SER A 207 15.99 -3.14 2.13
C SER A 207 14.92 -2.44 1.28
N PRO A 208 14.62 -1.16 1.55
CA PRO A 208 13.66 -0.38 0.78
C PRO A 208 14.13 -0.21 -0.66
N GLN A 209 13.23 -0.26 -1.64
CA GLN A 209 13.62 -0.04 -3.04
C GLN A 209 13.59 1.45 -3.42
N ASN A 210 12.92 2.27 -2.60
CA ASN A 210 12.76 3.70 -2.80
C ASN A 210 12.49 4.39 -1.45
N ILE A 211 12.72 5.71 -1.41
CA ILE A 211 12.51 6.54 -0.19
C ILE A 211 11.02 6.56 0.20
N LEU A 212 10.11 6.46 -0.78
CA LEU A 212 8.68 6.50 -0.54
C LEU A 212 8.19 5.30 0.30
N GLU A 213 8.76 4.11 0.13
CA GLU A 213 8.48 2.93 0.97
C GLU A 213 8.81 3.19 2.44
N LEU A 214 9.97 3.77 2.72
CA LEU A 214 10.36 4.17 4.08
C LEU A 214 9.38 5.21 4.63
N LEU A 215 9.08 6.25 3.85
CA LEU A 215 8.19 7.32 4.25
C LEU A 215 6.79 6.80 4.59
N TRP A 216 6.22 5.93 3.72
CA TRP A 216 4.91 5.34 3.92
C TRP A 216 4.88 4.43 5.15
N PHE A 217 5.95 3.67 5.39
CA PHE A 217 6.08 2.87 6.61
C PHE A 217 6.00 3.74 7.87
N PHE A 218 6.73 4.86 7.91
CA PHE A 218 6.70 5.79 9.02
C PHE A 218 5.34 6.49 9.18
N LEU A 219 4.77 7.01 8.08
CA LEU A 219 3.46 7.69 8.10
C LEU A 219 2.33 6.76 8.54
N ARG A 220 2.28 5.54 8.01
CA ARG A 220 1.27 4.53 8.41
C ARG A 220 1.34 4.22 9.88
N SER A 221 2.55 4.25 10.44
CA SER A 221 2.81 4.01 11.85
C SER A 221 2.41 5.21 12.75
N LEU A 222 2.08 6.39 12.20
CA LEU A 222 1.44 7.46 12.98
C LEU A 222 -0.07 7.25 13.19
N LEU A 223 -0.71 6.42 12.38
CA LEU A 223 -2.14 6.19 12.48
C LEU A 223 -2.43 5.36 13.75
N PRO A 224 -3.47 5.69 14.53
CA PRO A 224 -3.89 4.93 15.70
C PRO A 224 -4.55 3.62 15.25
N ILE A 225 -3.75 2.68 14.77
CA ILE A 225 -4.17 1.32 14.49
C ILE A 225 -3.83 0.53 15.75
N SER A 226 -4.87 0.07 16.45
CA SER A 226 -4.80 -0.52 17.78
C SER A 226 -4.08 -1.88 17.86
N ASN A 227 -3.49 -2.36 16.76
CA ASN A 227 -2.82 -3.66 16.71
C ASN A 227 -1.48 -3.55 15.98
N THR A 228 -0.47 -4.23 16.55
CA THR A 228 0.83 -4.52 15.94
C THR A 228 0.66 -4.96 14.48
N MET A 229 1.55 -4.52 13.58
CA MET A 229 1.46 -4.93 12.17
C MET A 229 1.60 -6.45 12.07
N GLN A 230 0.48 -7.14 11.80
CA GLN A 230 0.45 -8.60 11.65
C GLN A 230 1.32 -9.10 10.47
N GLN A 231 1.59 -8.25 9.49
CA GLN A 231 2.47 -8.54 8.36
C GLN A 231 3.57 -7.47 8.23
N LEU A 232 4.81 -7.95 8.19
CA LEU A 232 5.99 -7.13 7.91
C LEU A 232 5.90 -6.54 6.49
N PRO A 233 6.25 -5.27 6.30
CA PRO A 233 6.42 -4.69 4.96
C PRO A 233 7.38 -5.53 4.11
N LYS A 234 7.12 -5.64 2.80
CA LYS A 234 7.94 -6.45 1.87
C LYS A 234 9.44 -6.06 1.87
N PHE A 235 9.77 -4.82 2.18
CA PHE A 235 11.16 -4.36 2.23
C PHE A 235 11.91 -4.73 3.53
N ILE A 236 11.22 -5.32 4.53
CA ILE A 236 11.80 -5.73 5.80
C ILE A 236 11.96 -7.25 5.83
N GLY A 237 13.20 -7.71 5.91
CA GLY A 237 13.53 -9.10 6.25
C GLY A 237 13.62 -9.26 7.76
N SER A 238 13.26 -10.44 8.28
CA SER A 238 13.37 -10.73 9.71
C SER A 238 14.03 -12.10 9.94
N ILE A 239 14.97 -12.14 10.88
CA ILE A 239 15.63 -13.37 11.35
C ILE A 239 15.47 -13.43 12.87
N LYS A 240 15.06 -14.58 13.40
CA LYS A 240 15.10 -14.94 14.83
C LYS A 240 16.07 -16.10 14.99
N THR A 241 17.17 -15.90 15.71
CA THR A 241 18.28 -16.87 15.85
C THR A 241 19.06 -16.65 17.15
N SER A 242 19.85 -17.64 17.57
CA SER A 242 20.74 -17.61 18.75
C SER A 242 22.14 -17.12 18.41
N ASN A 243 22.57 -17.28 17.16
CA ASN A 243 23.78 -16.69 16.63
C ASN A 243 23.62 -16.29 15.15
N LEU A 244 24.46 -15.35 14.72
CA LEU A 244 24.45 -14.84 13.35
C LEU A 244 25.78 -14.14 13.06
N GLN A 245 26.34 -14.42 11.89
CA GLN A 245 27.53 -13.75 11.39
C GLN A 245 27.16 -12.88 10.17
N ILE A 246 27.53 -11.61 10.22
CA ILE A 246 27.33 -10.64 9.14
C ILE A 246 28.70 -10.26 8.57
N LEU A 247 28.85 -10.53 7.28
CA LEU A 247 30.06 -10.26 6.51
C LEU A 247 29.72 -9.19 5.46
N PRO A 248 29.96 -7.90 5.76
CA PRO A 248 29.90 -6.83 4.76
C PRO A 248 31.03 -7.00 3.73
N GLU A 249 30.83 -6.50 2.50
CA GLU A 249 31.89 -6.54 1.47
C GLU A 249 33.07 -5.59 1.75
N GLN A 250 32.82 -4.53 2.51
CA GLN A 250 33.80 -3.54 2.94
C GLN A 250 33.60 -3.27 4.42
N GLU A 251 34.62 -2.75 5.10
CA GLU A 251 34.50 -2.31 6.49
C GLU A 251 33.32 -1.35 6.64
N ILE A 252 32.44 -1.66 7.59
CA ILE A 252 31.22 -0.90 7.83
C ILE A 252 31.23 -0.30 9.23
N GLU A 253 30.72 0.92 9.32
CA GLU A 253 30.41 1.54 10.60
C GLU A 253 29.06 1.03 11.10
N PHE A 254 29.04 0.64 12.37
CA PHE A 254 27.85 0.22 13.08
C PHE A 254 27.90 0.76 14.51
N THR A 255 26.77 0.71 15.21
CA THR A 255 26.68 1.15 16.61
C THR A 255 26.27 -0.01 17.50
N ILE A 256 26.88 -0.11 18.67
CA ILE A 256 26.39 -0.93 19.79
C ILE A 256 25.92 0.05 20.85
N ASP A 257 24.62 0.08 21.14
CA ASP A 257 24.04 1.02 22.11
C ASP A 257 24.48 2.47 21.86
N GLY A 258 24.40 2.92 20.60
CA GLY A 258 24.79 4.26 20.16
C GLY A 258 26.31 4.50 20.02
N VAL A 259 27.17 3.62 20.53
CA VAL A 259 28.63 3.77 20.43
C VAL A 259 29.13 3.27 19.07
N LYS A 260 29.75 4.16 18.29
CA LYS A 260 30.23 3.89 16.93
C LYS A 260 31.46 2.98 16.92
N THR A 261 31.39 1.93 16.12
CA THR A 261 32.44 0.92 15.93
C THR A 261 32.57 0.60 14.43
N LYS A 262 33.74 0.11 14.01
CA LYS A 262 33.97 -0.37 12.64
C LYS A 262 34.47 -1.80 12.66
N SER A 263 34.00 -2.60 11.72
CA SER A 263 34.51 -3.96 11.51
C SER A 263 34.19 -4.45 10.10
N SER A 264 35.00 -5.38 9.61
CA SER A 264 34.72 -6.18 8.41
C SER A 264 33.91 -7.44 8.70
N GLU A 265 33.68 -7.75 9.97
CA GLU A 265 32.95 -8.92 10.45
C GLU A 265 32.19 -8.58 11.73
N ILE A 266 30.90 -8.91 11.76
CA ILE A 266 30.02 -8.67 12.91
C ILE A 266 29.45 -10.03 13.33
N ASN A 267 29.89 -10.51 14.50
CA ASN A 267 29.48 -11.75 15.13
C ASN A 267 28.50 -11.43 16.24
N LEU A 268 27.31 -12.01 16.15
CA LEU A 268 26.23 -11.86 17.10
C LEU A 268 25.94 -13.21 17.73
N GLU A 269 25.87 -13.24 19.05
CA GLU A 269 25.54 -14.44 19.82
C GLU A 269 24.73 -14.06 21.05
N VAL A 270 23.72 -14.86 21.39
CA VAL A 270 22.99 -14.74 22.65
C VAL A 270 23.47 -15.82 23.60
N HIS A 271 23.76 -15.42 24.83
CA HIS A 271 24.04 -16.34 25.93
C HIS A 271 22.74 -16.55 26.71
N TYR A 272 22.27 -17.79 26.74
CA TYR A 272 21.01 -18.17 27.38
C TYR A 272 21.13 -18.08 28.91
N GLU A 273 20.14 -17.45 29.56
CA GLU A 273 20.10 -17.28 31.03
C GLU A 273 21.42 -16.75 31.62
N ALA A 274 22.02 -15.79 30.92
CA ALA A 274 23.35 -15.27 31.23
C ALA A 274 23.41 -14.41 32.49
N LEU A 275 22.33 -13.73 32.88
CA LEU A 275 22.31 -12.82 34.02
C LEU A 275 21.16 -13.17 34.97
N VAL A 276 21.41 -13.07 36.27
CA VAL A 276 20.39 -13.25 37.32
C VAL A 276 20.01 -11.89 37.90
N LEU A 277 18.77 -11.46 37.65
CA LEU A 277 18.19 -10.22 38.17
C LEU A 277 17.38 -10.47 39.45
N GLN A 278 17.53 -9.56 40.42
CA GLN A 278 16.69 -9.46 41.61
C GLN A 278 15.55 -8.43 41.39
N GLN A 279 15.05 -8.25 40.16
CA GLN A 279 13.98 -7.32 39.82
C GLN A 279 13.10 -7.93 38.74
N SER A 280 11.85 -7.48 38.68
CA SER A 280 10.93 -7.87 37.62
C SER A 280 11.20 -7.07 36.34
N SER A 281 11.47 -7.76 35.23
CA SER A 281 11.49 -7.11 33.92
C SER A 281 10.06 -6.86 33.41
N ILE A 282 9.79 -5.69 32.82
CA ILE A 282 8.51 -5.41 32.12
C ILE A 282 8.26 -6.43 31.00
N TYR A 283 9.32 -7.09 30.49
CA TYR A 283 9.24 -8.11 29.45
C TYR A 283 8.77 -9.48 29.99
N ASN A 284 8.66 -9.65 31.32
CA ASN A 284 8.22 -10.88 31.98
C ASN A 284 6.74 -11.24 31.70
N ALA A 285 5.90 -10.25 31.36
CA ALA A 285 4.48 -10.47 31.06
C ALA A 285 4.23 -11.39 29.84
N GLU A 286 5.25 -11.69 29.04
CA GLU A 286 5.17 -12.60 27.88
C GLU A 286 5.60 -14.06 28.18
N LYS A 287 5.90 -14.43 29.44
CA LYS A 287 6.18 -15.83 29.83
C LYS A 287 5.03 -16.75 29.40
N GLY A 288 5.32 -17.69 28.50
CA GLY A 288 4.40 -18.76 28.08
C GLY A 288 3.80 -18.67 26.66
N LYS A 289 4.15 -17.66 25.84
CA LYS A 289 3.65 -17.57 24.45
C LYS A 289 4.73 -17.52 23.35
N ALA A 290 6.01 -17.42 23.72
CA ALA A 290 7.09 -17.33 22.75
C ALA A 290 7.48 -18.71 22.19
N SER A 291 7.57 -18.79 20.87
CA SER A 291 8.07 -19.98 20.16
C SER A 291 9.61 -19.95 20.15
N GLU A 292 10.24 -21.01 20.68
CA GLU A 292 11.69 -21.28 20.57
C GLU A 292 12.14 -21.56 19.13
N LYS A 293 11.20 -21.63 18.17
CA LYS A 293 11.51 -21.92 16.77
C LYS A 293 12.27 -20.78 16.10
N LYS A 294 13.47 -21.10 15.57
CA LYS A 294 14.21 -20.29 14.59
C LYS A 294 13.28 -19.85 13.45
N SER A 295 13.37 -18.60 13.05
CA SER A 295 12.55 -18.08 11.95
C SER A 295 13.39 -17.22 11.00
N VAL A 296 13.28 -17.49 9.70
CA VAL A 296 14.02 -16.77 8.67
C VAL A 296 13.04 -16.35 7.58
N LYS A 297 12.66 -15.07 7.57
CA LYS A 297 11.73 -14.46 6.62
C LYS A 297 12.48 -13.49 5.71
N LEU A 298 13.06 -14.01 4.63
CA LEU A 298 13.95 -13.26 3.71
C LEU A 298 13.50 -13.33 2.24
N ASN A 299 12.25 -13.73 1.98
CA ASN A 299 11.78 -14.05 0.63
C ASN A 299 11.71 -12.83 -0.28
N HIS A 300 11.44 -11.65 0.28
CA HIS A 300 11.24 -10.40 -0.48
C HIS A 300 12.50 -9.54 -0.58
N LEU A 301 13.60 -9.95 0.07
CA LEU A 301 14.85 -9.20 0.01
C LEU A 301 15.48 -9.32 -1.39
N PRO A 302 16.10 -8.24 -1.89
CA PRO A 302 16.69 -8.23 -3.22
C PRO A 302 17.86 -9.22 -3.31
N LYS A 303 17.86 -9.98 -4.40
CA LYS A 303 18.86 -10.97 -4.77
C LYS A 303 19.23 -10.78 -6.25
N GLY A 304 20.36 -11.36 -6.68
CA GLY A 304 20.74 -11.37 -8.11
C GLY A 304 20.94 -9.97 -8.69
N GLU A 305 20.34 -9.68 -9.85
CA GLU A 305 20.51 -8.39 -10.52
C GLU A 305 19.92 -7.22 -9.73
N LYS A 306 18.76 -7.41 -9.09
CA LYS A 306 18.11 -6.39 -8.25
C LYS A 306 19.02 -5.93 -7.11
N GLN A 307 19.74 -6.87 -6.51
CA GLN A 307 20.76 -6.58 -5.50
C GLN A 307 21.84 -5.63 -6.06
N ASN A 308 22.41 -5.99 -7.23
CA ASN A 308 23.49 -5.25 -7.87
C ASN A 308 23.06 -3.85 -8.32
N GLU A 309 21.82 -3.68 -8.80
CA GLU A 309 21.31 -2.36 -9.21
C GLU A 309 21.16 -1.41 -8.01
N LEU A 310 20.64 -1.91 -6.89
CA LEU A 310 20.44 -1.14 -5.67
C LEU A 310 21.75 -0.74 -4.98
N ILE A 311 22.81 -1.55 -5.10
CA ILE A 311 24.15 -1.22 -4.57
C ILE A 311 24.81 -0.13 -5.40
N ARG A 312 24.68 -0.15 -6.73
CA ARG A 312 25.37 0.78 -7.64
C ARG A 312 24.82 2.21 -7.59
N ARG A 313 23.65 2.43 -6.99
CA ARG A 313 22.92 3.69 -7.08
C ARG A 313 22.34 4.09 -5.73
N LYS A 314 22.13 5.38 -5.58
CA LYS A 314 21.36 5.93 -4.45
C LYS A 314 19.89 5.56 -4.59
N LEU A 315 19.22 5.42 -3.46
CA LEU A 315 17.80 5.11 -3.40
C LEU A 315 16.98 6.20 -4.11
N PRO A 316 16.17 5.83 -5.12
CA PRO A 316 15.33 6.79 -5.81
C PRO A 316 14.17 7.24 -4.92
N TRP A 317 13.63 8.42 -5.21
CA TRP A 317 12.41 8.90 -4.56
C TRP A 317 11.18 8.09 -4.95
N MET A 318 11.07 7.72 -6.23
CA MET A 318 9.95 6.96 -6.77
C MET A 318 10.36 5.52 -7.07
N PRO A 319 9.41 4.57 -7.06
CA PRO A 319 9.64 3.21 -7.50
C PRO A 319 10.30 3.17 -8.88
N ARG A 320 11.20 2.20 -9.05
CA ARG A 320 11.82 1.88 -10.34
C ARG A 320 11.79 0.38 -10.53
N ALA A 321 11.06 -0.05 -11.55
CA ALA A 321 11.13 -1.42 -12.02
C ALA A 321 12.58 -1.78 -12.36
N THR A 322 13.01 -2.98 -11.95
CA THR A 322 14.32 -3.51 -12.31
C THR A 322 14.37 -3.82 -13.80
N THR A 323 15.57 -4.08 -14.31
CA THR A 323 15.75 -4.48 -15.71
C THR A 323 15.02 -5.80 -16.01
N GLU A 324 15.05 -6.76 -15.08
CA GLU A 324 14.36 -8.05 -15.18
C GLU A 324 12.84 -7.89 -15.17
N GLU A 325 12.29 -7.19 -14.16
CA GLU A 325 10.85 -6.89 -14.07
C GLU A 325 10.33 -6.20 -15.33
N PHE A 326 11.13 -5.26 -15.86
CA PHE A 326 10.80 -4.61 -17.12
C PHE A 326 10.82 -5.60 -18.30
N GLN A 327 11.83 -6.45 -18.42
CA GLN A 327 11.94 -7.40 -19.53
C GLN A 327 10.78 -8.40 -19.55
N ASP A 328 10.41 -8.94 -18.39
CA ASP A 328 9.33 -9.90 -18.24
C ASP A 328 7.98 -9.26 -18.60
N LEU A 329 7.67 -8.11 -18.00
CA LEU A 329 6.46 -7.37 -18.33
C LEU A 329 6.42 -7.00 -19.82
N PHE A 330 7.52 -6.48 -20.34
CA PHE A 330 7.58 -6.02 -21.73
C PHE A 330 7.41 -7.18 -22.72
N LYS A 331 7.93 -8.36 -22.40
CA LYS A 331 7.72 -9.58 -23.20
C LYS A 331 6.24 -9.97 -23.22
N VAL A 332 5.58 -10.02 -22.07
CA VAL A 332 4.14 -10.32 -21.95
C VAL A 332 3.30 -9.32 -22.72
N LEU A 333 3.54 -8.02 -22.53
CA LEU A 333 2.78 -6.97 -23.21
C LEU A 333 3.00 -6.99 -24.74
N ARG A 334 4.20 -7.31 -25.21
CA ARG A 334 4.47 -7.42 -26.65
C ARG A 334 3.74 -8.60 -27.30
N GLU A 335 3.54 -9.69 -26.57
CA GLU A 335 2.70 -10.80 -27.02
C GLU A 335 1.21 -10.42 -26.99
N ASN A 336 0.74 -9.80 -25.90
CA ASN A 336 -0.64 -9.31 -25.75
C ASN A 336 -1.04 -8.26 -26.81
N ALA A 337 -0.08 -7.52 -27.37
CA ALA A 337 -0.32 -6.56 -28.45
C ALA A 337 -0.64 -7.22 -29.79
N LYS A 338 -0.26 -8.48 -30.00
CA LYS A 338 -0.43 -9.17 -31.29
C LYS A 338 -1.87 -9.64 -31.47
N LEU A 339 -2.39 -9.44 -32.67
CA LEU A 339 -3.65 -10.04 -33.08
C LEU A 339 -3.49 -11.56 -33.14
N SER A 340 -4.35 -12.29 -32.44
CA SER A 340 -4.35 -13.76 -32.41
C SER A 340 -5.73 -14.32 -32.72
N ALA A 341 -5.79 -15.56 -33.19
CA ALA A 341 -7.06 -16.24 -33.44
C ALA A 341 -7.87 -16.40 -32.14
N ALA A 342 -7.19 -16.72 -31.03
CA ALA A 342 -7.84 -16.81 -29.71
C ALA A 342 -8.48 -15.47 -29.30
N PHE A 343 -7.78 -14.35 -29.50
CA PHE A 343 -8.34 -13.01 -29.26
C PHE A 343 -9.62 -12.78 -30.08
N MET A 344 -9.59 -13.09 -31.38
CA MET A 344 -10.74 -12.91 -32.27
C MET A 344 -11.94 -13.75 -31.85
N ILE A 345 -11.73 -15.03 -31.53
CA ILE A 345 -12.80 -15.95 -31.10
C ILE A 345 -13.43 -15.45 -29.79
N MET A 346 -12.60 -15.09 -28.81
CA MET A 346 -13.09 -14.59 -27.51
C MET A 346 -13.83 -13.26 -27.66
N MET A 347 -13.37 -12.37 -28.55
CA MET A 347 -14.08 -11.13 -28.88
C MET A 347 -15.45 -11.40 -29.52
N ILE A 348 -15.53 -12.36 -30.45
CA ILE A 348 -16.82 -12.75 -31.07
C ILE A 348 -17.76 -13.29 -30.00
N LEU A 349 -17.33 -14.28 -29.21
CA LEU A 349 -18.17 -14.90 -28.17
C LEU A 349 -18.62 -13.88 -27.13
N SER A 350 -17.71 -13.02 -26.66
CA SER A 350 -18.03 -11.94 -25.72
C SER A 350 -19.06 -10.97 -26.31
N THR A 351 -18.90 -10.57 -27.57
CA THR A 351 -19.84 -9.70 -28.27
C THR A 351 -21.23 -10.34 -28.37
N LEU A 352 -21.31 -11.61 -28.75
CA LEU A 352 -22.59 -12.32 -28.85
C LEU A 352 -23.31 -12.38 -27.50
N ILE A 353 -22.60 -12.78 -26.43
CA ILE A 353 -23.16 -12.85 -25.07
C ILE A 353 -23.58 -11.45 -24.61
N ALA A 354 -22.76 -10.42 -24.85
CA ALA A 354 -23.11 -9.04 -24.49
C ALA A 354 -24.37 -8.57 -25.23
N THR A 355 -24.48 -8.85 -26.54
CA THR A 355 -25.63 -8.44 -27.35
C THR A 355 -26.91 -9.13 -26.87
N PHE A 356 -26.87 -10.43 -26.58
CA PHE A 356 -28.01 -11.14 -25.99
C PHE A 356 -28.35 -10.66 -24.58
N GLY A 357 -27.33 -10.37 -23.76
CA GLY A 357 -27.51 -9.79 -22.43
C GLY A 357 -28.18 -8.42 -22.46
N LEU A 358 -27.81 -7.57 -23.43
CA LEU A 358 -28.41 -6.25 -23.67
C LEU A 358 -29.88 -6.35 -24.09
N PHE A 359 -30.22 -7.26 -25.02
CA PHE A 359 -31.61 -7.50 -25.42
C PHE A 359 -32.46 -8.15 -24.33
N SER A 360 -31.83 -8.95 -23.45
CA SER A 360 -32.51 -9.62 -22.32
C SER A 360 -32.53 -8.77 -21.04
N ASP A 361 -32.02 -7.53 -21.10
CA ASP A 361 -31.89 -6.61 -19.95
C ASP A 361 -31.24 -7.26 -18.71
N SER A 362 -30.17 -8.03 -18.92
CA SER A 362 -29.54 -8.86 -17.89
C SER A 362 -28.12 -8.40 -17.56
N SER A 363 -27.97 -7.58 -16.52
CA SER A 363 -26.67 -7.10 -16.03
C SER A 363 -25.67 -8.24 -15.72
N PRO A 364 -26.05 -9.36 -15.08
CA PRO A 364 -25.11 -10.46 -14.81
C PRO A 364 -24.53 -11.09 -16.08
N VAL A 365 -25.33 -11.25 -17.13
CA VAL A 365 -24.88 -11.79 -18.42
C VAL A 365 -23.93 -10.81 -19.11
N ILE A 366 -24.24 -9.51 -19.04
CA ILE A 366 -23.40 -8.44 -19.57
C ILE A 366 -22.04 -8.43 -18.85
N ILE A 367 -22.02 -8.57 -17.52
CA ILE A 367 -20.78 -8.67 -16.73
C ILE A 367 -19.99 -9.93 -17.14
N GLY A 368 -20.66 -11.07 -17.31
CA GLY A 368 -20.03 -12.30 -17.79
C GLY A 368 -19.36 -12.14 -19.15
N ALA A 369 -20.00 -11.41 -20.07
CA ALA A 369 -19.41 -11.06 -21.36
C ALA A 369 -18.15 -10.19 -21.23
N MET A 370 -18.15 -9.21 -20.30
CA MET A 370 -16.98 -8.37 -20.04
C MET A 370 -15.78 -9.18 -19.53
N ILE A 371 -16.01 -10.17 -18.67
CA ILE A 371 -14.95 -11.04 -18.13
C ILE A 371 -14.29 -11.87 -19.24
N LEU A 372 -15.07 -12.31 -20.23
CA LEU A 372 -14.59 -13.08 -21.37
C LEU A 372 -13.74 -12.23 -22.34
N ALA A 373 -13.97 -10.90 -22.38
CA ALA A 373 -13.39 -10.02 -23.38
C ALA A 373 -11.88 -9.80 -23.19
N PRO A 374 -11.02 -10.19 -24.16
CA PRO A 374 -9.58 -10.02 -24.04
C PRO A 374 -9.07 -8.61 -24.40
N ILE A 375 -9.96 -7.64 -24.66
CA ILE A 375 -9.59 -6.33 -25.23
C ILE A 375 -8.69 -5.47 -24.33
N ILE A 376 -8.67 -5.72 -23.02
CA ILE A 376 -7.83 -4.97 -22.08
C ILE A 376 -6.35 -5.22 -22.30
N SER A 377 -5.95 -6.45 -22.59
CA SER A 377 -4.54 -6.81 -22.79
C SER A 377 -3.87 -5.98 -23.90
N PRO A 378 -4.40 -5.88 -25.14
CA PRO A 378 -3.81 -5.04 -26.18
C PRO A 378 -3.91 -3.53 -25.87
N ILE A 379 -4.90 -3.08 -25.10
CA ILE A 379 -5.01 -1.67 -24.65
C ILE A 379 -3.88 -1.31 -23.69
N VAL A 380 -3.63 -2.15 -22.68
CA VAL A 380 -2.53 -1.97 -21.73
C VAL A 380 -1.19 -2.05 -22.44
N SER A 381 -1.02 -2.98 -23.38
CA SER A 381 0.17 -3.05 -24.22
C SER A 381 0.37 -1.81 -25.09
N PHE A 382 -0.69 -1.29 -25.70
CA PHE A 382 -0.63 -0.05 -26.48
C PHE A 382 -0.19 1.13 -25.61
N SER A 383 -0.76 1.24 -24.41
CA SER A 383 -0.39 2.26 -23.42
C SER A 383 1.09 2.19 -23.03
N MET A 384 1.61 0.98 -22.73
CA MET A 384 3.03 0.79 -22.46
C MET A 384 3.91 1.17 -23.66
N GLY A 385 3.46 0.83 -24.87
CA GLY A 385 4.15 1.16 -26.12
C GLY A 385 4.23 2.65 -26.34
N MET A 386 3.19 3.39 -25.94
CA MET A 386 3.13 4.84 -25.99
C MET A 386 4.13 5.48 -25.04
N VAL A 387 4.15 5.10 -23.76
CA VAL A 387 5.06 5.72 -22.77
C VAL A 387 6.53 5.37 -23.02
N ARG A 388 6.80 4.26 -23.70
CA ARG A 388 8.16 3.86 -24.12
C ARG A 388 8.54 4.31 -25.53
N TYR A 389 7.59 4.84 -26.31
CA TYR A 389 7.75 5.16 -27.73
C TYR A 389 8.24 3.95 -28.55
N GLU A 390 7.68 2.76 -28.29
CA GLU A 390 8.00 1.54 -29.05
C GLU A 390 6.99 1.33 -30.18
N ILE A 391 7.40 1.71 -31.39
CA ILE A 391 6.54 1.76 -32.57
C ILE A 391 5.98 0.38 -32.94
N GLY A 392 6.72 -0.71 -32.71
CA GLY A 392 6.27 -2.06 -33.00
C GLY A 392 5.04 -2.45 -32.17
N MET A 393 5.07 -2.19 -30.88
CA MET A 393 3.97 -2.49 -29.95
C MET A 393 2.81 -1.52 -30.14
N LEU A 394 3.07 -0.25 -30.46
CA LEU A 394 2.03 0.72 -30.84
C LEU A 394 1.24 0.25 -32.07
N LYS A 395 1.94 -0.12 -33.16
CA LYS A 395 1.29 -0.59 -34.40
C LYS A 395 0.50 -1.87 -34.17
N LYS A 396 1.08 -2.85 -33.48
CA LYS A 396 0.39 -4.12 -33.19
C LYS A 396 -0.82 -3.89 -32.29
N GLY A 397 -0.65 -3.12 -31.22
CA GLY A 397 -1.71 -2.80 -30.27
C GLY A 397 -2.90 -2.11 -30.95
N ILE A 398 -2.66 -1.05 -31.73
CA ILE A 398 -3.76 -0.35 -32.41
C ILE A 398 -4.46 -1.21 -33.45
N ILE A 399 -3.72 -2.04 -34.20
CA ILE A 399 -4.32 -3.00 -35.15
C ILE A 399 -5.23 -3.99 -34.41
N THR A 400 -4.77 -4.52 -33.29
CA THR A 400 -5.55 -5.48 -32.48
C THR A 400 -6.80 -4.84 -31.87
N ILE A 401 -6.67 -3.62 -31.33
CA ILE A 401 -7.81 -2.85 -30.79
C ILE A 401 -8.83 -2.58 -31.90
N MET A 402 -8.38 -2.12 -33.07
CA MET A 402 -9.27 -1.83 -34.20
C MET A 402 -9.93 -3.10 -34.75
N ALA A 403 -9.20 -4.21 -34.86
CA ALA A 403 -9.76 -5.49 -35.27
C ALA A 403 -10.85 -5.97 -34.30
N GLY A 404 -10.58 -5.92 -32.99
CA GLY A 404 -11.59 -6.22 -31.96
C GLY A 404 -12.78 -5.27 -32.02
N THR A 405 -12.55 -3.99 -32.31
CA THR A 405 -13.61 -2.98 -32.45
C THR A 405 -14.54 -3.33 -33.61
N ILE A 406 -13.96 -3.57 -34.79
CA ILE A 406 -14.70 -3.92 -36.01
C ILE A 406 -15.47 -5.23 -35.82
N VAL A 407 -14.86 -6.26 -35.24
CA VAL A 407 -15.53 -7.53 -34.94
C VAL A 407 -16.74 -7.32 -34.05
N CYS A 408 -16.60 -6.55 -32.97
CA CYS A 408 -17.70 -6.30 -32.05
C CYS A 408 -18.88 -5.59 -32.74
N LEU A 409 -18.58 -4.53 -33.51
CA LEU A 409 -19.60 -3.81 -34.28
C LEU A 409 -20.31 -4.71 -35.29
N LEU A 410 -19.54 -5.49 -36.08
CA LEU A 410 -20.10 -6.35 -37.12
C LEU A 410 -20.98 -7.48 -36.57
N PHE A 411 -20.52 -8.17 -35.52
CA PHE A 411 -21.27 -9.29 -34.95
C PHE A 411 -22.49 -8.81 -34.16
N SER A 412 -22.39 -7.70 -33.41
CA SER A 412 -23.55 -7.12 -32.72
C SER A 412 -24.61 -6.60 -33.72
N ALA A 413 -24.18 -5.89 -34.77
CA ALA A 413 -25.08 -5.46 -35.84
C ALA A 413 -25.71 -6.66 -36.57
N GLY A 414 -24.92 -7.70 -36.84
CA GLY A 414 -25.40 -8.93 -37.44
C GLY A 414 -26.46 -9.66 -36.60
N VAL A 415 -26.26 -9.78 -35.29
CA VAL A 415 -27.27 -10.35 -34.38
C VAL A 415 -28.53 -9.48 -34.36
N THR A 416 -28.38 -8.16 -34.31
CA THR A 416 -29.51 -7.21 -34.30
C THR A 416 -30.34 -7.29 -35.59
N LEU A 417 -29.68 -7.51 -36.74
CA LEU A 417 -30.37 -7.72 -38.02
C LEU A 417 -31.10 -9.07 -38.09
N LEU A 418 -30.53 -10.11 -37.49
CA LEU A 418 -31.14 -11.45 -37.46
C LEU A 418 -32.27 -11.56 -36.44
N VAL A 419 -32.19 -10.80 -35.34
CA VAL A 419 -33.14 -10.76 -34.24
C VAL A 419 -33.73 -9.36 -34.20
N PRO A 420 -34.81 -9.07 -34.96
CA PRO A 420 -35.35 -7.71 -35.14
C PRO A 420 -36.15 -7.25 -33.91
N LEU A 421 -35.51 -7.22 -32.75
CA LEU A 421 -36.03 -6.64 -31.52
C LEU A 421 -35.61 -5.16 -31.49
N GLN A 422 -36.56 -4.26 -31.71
CA GLN A 422 -36.37 -2.82 -31.55
C GLN A 422 -36.88 -2.38 -30.17
N VAL A 423 -36.33 -2.99 -29.12
CA VAL A 423 -36.68 -2.67 -27.74
C VAL A 423 -35.49 -1.97 -27.10
N LEU A 424 -35.69 -0.72 -26.71
CA LEU A 424 -34.72 0.05 -25.95
C LEU A 424 -34.77 -0.41 -24.48
N THR A 425 -33.90 -1.33 -24.10
CA THR A 425 -33.82 -1.86 -22.73
C THR A 425 -33.14 -0.85 -21.79
N SER A 426 -33.26 -1.07 -20.48
CA SER A 426 -32.62 -0.17 -19.49
C SER A 426 -31.10 -0.22 -19.61
N GLU A 427 -30.54 -1.40 -19.85
CA GLU A 427 -29.11 -1.60 -20.09
C GLU A 427 -28.62 -0.93 -21.39
N ILE A 428 -29.41 -0.94 -22.46
CA ILE A 428 -29.06 -0.21 -23.69
C ILE A 428 -29.10 1.30 -23.44
N SER A 429 -30.20 1.80 -22.85
CA SER A 429 -30.42 3.23 -22.58
C SER A 429 -29.32 3.82 -21.70
N ALA A 430 -28.90 3.09 -20.67
CA ALA A 430 -27.86 3.53 -19.74
C ALA A 430 -26.49 3.79 -20.41
N ARG A 431 -26.29 3.32 -21.64
CA ARG A 431 -25.02 3.47 -22.39
C ARG A 431 -25.07 4.52 -23.50
N LEU A 432 -26.21 5.20 -23.68
CA LEU A 432 -26.37 6.25 -24.70
C LEU A 432 -25.97 7.63 -24.20
N SER A 433 -25.98 7.83 -22.88
CA SER A 433 -25.76 9.12 -22.23
C SER A 433 -24.46 9.11 -21.41
N PRO A 434 -23.29 9.11 -22.08
CA PRO A 434 -22.03 9.07 -21.37
C PRO A 434 -21.82 10.30 -20.49
N ASN A 435 -21.28 10.09 -19.30
CA ASN A 435 -21.15 11.11 -18.26
C ASN A 435 -19.73 11.17 -17.67
N LEU A 436 -19.49 12.10 -16.75
CA LEU A 436 -18.19 12.26 -16.09
C LEU A 436 -17.82 11.09 -15.15
N LEU A 437 -18.81 10.36 -14.63
CA LEU A 437 -18.58 9.18 -13.80
C LEU A 437 -18.01 8.02 -14.63
N ASP A 438 -18.45 7.86 -15.88
CA ASP A 438 -17.89 6.87 -16.81
C ASP A 438 -16.39 7.12 -17.04
N LEU A 439 -15.99 8.39 -17.19
CA LEU A 439 -14.59 8.77 -17.26
C LEU A 439 -13.85 8.42 -15.96
N GLY A 440 -14.44 8.67 -14.79
CA GLY A 440 -13.89 8.26 -13.50
C GLY A 440 -13.65 6.74 -13.41
N ILE A 441 -14.59 5.94 -13.91
CA ILE A 441 -14.47 4.47 -13.99
C ILE A 441 -13.35 4.07 -14.96
N ALA A 442 -13.23 4.74 -16.11
CA ALA A 442 -12.15 4.49 -17.06
C ALA A 442 -10.77 4.80 -16.48
N ILE A 443 -10.65 5.89 -15.71
CA ILE A 443 -9.44 6.27 -14.98
C ILE A 443 -9.03 5.17 -14.00
N ALA A 444 -9.95 4.75 -13.13
CA ALA A 444 -9.70 3.69 -12.16
C ALA A 444 -9.35 2.36 -12.84
N SER A 445 -10.03 2.04 -13.95
CA SER A 445 -9.78 0.83 -14.75
C SER A 445 -8.38 0.85 -15.39
N GLY A 446 -7.93 1.98 -15.93
CA GLY A 446 -6.57 2.13 -16.47
C GLY A 446 -5.48 1.92 -15.42
N ILE A 447 -5.67 2.49 -14.22
CA ILE A 447 -4.75 2.30 -13.10
C ILE A 447 -4.72 0.83 -12.68
N ALA A 448 -5.89 0.23 -12.44
CA ALA A 448 -6.02 -1.15 -12.00
C ALA A 448 -5.42 -2.12 -13.04
N ALA A 449 -5.69 -1.92 -14.33
CA ALA A 449 -5.21 -2.79 -15.40
C ALA A 449 -3.67 -2.73 -15.52
N ALA A 450 -3.06 -1.55 -15.44
CA ALA A 450 -1.61 -1.41 -15.47
C ALA A 450 -0.96 -2.03 -14.21
N TYR A 451 -1.52 -1.81 -13.03
CA TYR A 451 -1.01 -2.38 -11.78
C TYR A 451 -1.12 -3.91 -11.78
N ALA A 452 -2.24 -4.47 -12.25
CA ALA A 452 -2.45 -5.91 -12.40
C ALA A 452 -1.42 -6.57 -13.31
N HIS A 453 -0.99 -5.90 -14.38
CA HIS A 453 0.04 -6.44 -15.26
C HIS A 453 1.44 -6.27 -14.68
N ALA A 454 1.67 -5.23 -13.87
CA ALA A 454 2.98 -4.91 -13.32
C ALA A 454 3.38 -5.72 -12.07
N ASP A 455 2.41 -6.28 -11.32
CA ASP A 455 2.66 -7.03 -10.09
C ASP A 455 1.85 -8.34 -10.08
N GLU A 456 2.53 -9.48 -10.06
CA GLU A 456 1.90 -10.81 -10.11
C GLU A 456 0.99 -11.11 -8.92
N GLU A 457 1.30 -10.59 -7.73
CA GLU A 457 0.50 -10.84 -6.53
C GLU A 457 -0.83 -10.09 -6.62
N ILE A 458 -0.79 -8.88 -7.17
CA ILE A 458 -1.97 -8.07 -7.42
C ILE A 458 -2.74 -8.60 -8.62
N ALA A 459 -2.08 -9.15 -9.64
CA ALA A 459 -2.72 -9.87 -10.73
C ALA A 459 -3.62 -11.00 -10.20
N ARG A 460 -3.10 -11.80 -9.25
CA ARG A 460 -3.86 -12.90 -8.61
C ARG A 460 -5.03 -12.39 -7.78
N SER A 461 -4.84 -11.30 -7.04
CA SER A 461 -5.91 -10.70 -6.24
C SER A 461 -7.01 -10.06 -7.10
N LEU A 462 -6.63 -9.39 -8.21
CA LEU A 462 -7.57 -8.74 -9.12
C LEU A 462 -8.27 -9.73 -10.06
N ALA A 463 -7.66 -10.87 -10.34
CA ALA A 463 -8.32 -11.98 -11.03
C ALA A 463 -9.58 -12.44 -10.27
N GLY A 464 -9.57 -12.36 -8.93
CA GLY A 464 -10.75 -12.61 -8.09
C GLY A 464 -11.79 -11.48 -8.07
N VAL A 465 -11.42 -10.26 -8.48
CA VAL A 465 -12.30 -9.07 -8.47
C VAL A 465 -13.00 -8.86 -9.81
N ALA A 466 -12.67 -9.63 -10.86
CA ALA A 466 -13.22 -9.49 -12.20
C ALA A 466 -13.06 -8.04 -12.71
N ILE A 467 -11.95 -7.75 -13.39
CA ILE A 467 -11.74 -6.45 -14.04
C ILE A 467 -12.74 -6.33 -15.20
N ALA A 468 -13.99 -6.01 -14.87
CA ALA A 468 -15.12 -5.83 -15.77
C ALA A 468 -15.04 -4.41 -16.31
N VAL A 469 -14.24 -4.22 -17.34
CA VAL A 469 -14.12 -2.91 -17.96
C VAL A 469 -15.29 -2.70 -18.92
N ALA A 470 -15.93 -1.54 -18.80
CA ALA A 470 -17.09 -1.10 -19.56
C ALA A 470 -16.77 -0.77 -21.05
N LEU A 471 -16.00 -1.59 -21.76
CA LEU A 471 -15.69 -1.38 -23.17
C LEU A 471 -16.58 -2.20 -24.10
N VAL A 472 -16.76 -3.50 -23.85
CA VAL A 472 -17.53 -4.36 -24.75
C VAL A 472 -19.00 -3.96 -24.80
N PRO A 473 -19.69 -3.69 -23.68
CA PRO A 473 -21.12 -3.41 -23.77
C PRO A 473 -21.47 -2.10 -24.48
N PRO A 474 -20.80 -0.95 -24.25
CA PRO A 474 -21.04 0.24 -25.08
C PRO A 474 -20.73 0.00 -26.56
N LEU A 475 -19.71 -0.79 -26.86
CA LEU A 475 -19.37 -1.14 -28.23
C LEU A 475 -20.41 -2.08 -28.88
N ALA A 476 -20.98 -3.01 -28.11
CA ALA A 476 -22.08 -3.85 -28.55
C ALA A 476 -23.34 -3.01 -28.78
N VAL A 477 -23.67 -2.06 -27.90
CA VAL A 477 -24.78 -1.10 -28.11
C VAL A 477 -24.56 -0.26 -29.36
N ALA A 478 -23.33 0.19 -29.63
CA ALA A 478 -23.02 0.88 -30.88
C ALA A 478 -23.30 -0.04 -32.10
N GLY A 479 -22.94 -1.32 -32.02
CA GLY A 479 -23.31 -2.31 -33.04
C GLY A 479 -24.83 -2.52 -33.18
N ILE A 480 -25.58 -2.49 -32.08
CA ILE A 480 -27.06 -2.52 -32.10
C ILE A 480 -27.60 -1.29 -32.83
N GLY A 481 -27.07 -0.09 -32.56
CA GLY A 481 -27.42 1.14 -33.27
C GLY A 481 -27.19 1.05 -34.78
N ILE A 482 -26.06 0.45 -35.20
CA ILE A 482 -25.83 0.14 -36.63
C ILE A 482 -26.91 -0.80 -37.17
N GLY A 483 -27.23 -1.88 -36.44
CA GLY A 483 -28.26 -2.85 -36.85
C GLY A 483 -29.68 -2.26 -36.90
N TRP A 484 -29.98 -1.23 -36.09
CA TRP A 484 -31.24 -0.50 -36.11
C TRP A 484 -31.27 0.67 -37.11
N TRP A 485 -30.14 1.00 -37.76
CA TRP A 485 -29.98 2.24 -38.52
C TRP A 485 -30.25 3.50 -37.67
N ASP A 486 -30.00 3.42 -36.37
CA ASP A 486 -30.18 4.51 -35.41
C ASP A 486 -28.82 5.17 -35.10
N TRP A 487 -28.62 6.36 -35.67
CA TRP A 487 -27.39 7.13 -35.50
C TRP A 487 -27.21 7.67 -34.08
N GLU A 488 -28.31 7.94 -33.37
CA GLU A 488 -28.26 8.45 -32.00
C GLU A 488 -27.76 7.36 -31.05
N VAL A 489 -28.33 6.15 -31.18
CA VAL A 489 -27.89 4.96 -30.43
C VAL A 489 -26.42 4.63 -30.73
N PHE A 490 -26.03 4.65 -32.02
CA PHE A 490 -24.64 4.39 -32.41
C PHE A 490 -23.68 5.42 -31.83
N SER A 491 -23.95 6.72 -32.05
CA SER A 491 -23.00 7.78 -31.72
C SER A 491 -22.85 7.98 -30.20
N GLY A 492 -23.93 7.87 -29.42
CA GLY A 492 -23.87 7.95 -27.97
C GLY A 492 -23.03 6.84 -27.34
N ALA A 493 -23.31 5.59 -27.71
CA ALA A 493 -22.60 4.43 -27.17
C ALA A 493 -21.16 4.31 -27.69
N PHE A 494 -20.91 4.70 -28.94
CA PHE A 494 -19.56 4.73 -29.50
C PHE A 494 -18.69 5.82 -28.85
N LEU A 495 -19.28 6.98 -28.52
CA LEU A 495 -18.60 8.02 -27.77
C LEU A 495 -18.24 7.55 -26.34
N LEU A 496 -19.14 6.83 -25.67
CA LEU A 496 -18.85 6.17 -24.39
C LEU A 496 -17.68 5.18 -24.50
N TYR A 497 -17.66 4.35 -25.55
CA TYR A 497 -16.54 3.46 -25.82
C TYR A 497 -15.22 4.23 -26.01
N LEU A 498 -15.22 5.29 -26.81
CA LEU A 498 -14.02 6.05 -27.15
C LEU A 498 -13.46 6.82 -25.95
N THR A 499 -14.32 7.44 -25.15
CA THR A 499 -13.94 8.12 -23.90
C THR A 499 -13.31 7.14 -22.92
N ASN A 500 -13.94 5.98 -22.71
CA ASN A 500 -13.41 4.93 -21.83
C ASN A 500 -12.07 4.39 -22.34
N LEU A 501 -11.97 4.08 -23.62
CA LEU A 501 -10.73 3.61 -24.25
C LEU A 501 -9.59 4.62 -24.04
N ALA A 502 -9.84 5.90 -24.32
CA ALA A 502 -8.83 6.94 -24.19
C ALA A 502 -8.39 7.11 -22.72
N GLY A 503 -9.35 7.16 -21.78
CA GLY A 503 -9.07 7.25 -20.34
C GLY A 503 -8.21 6.09 -19.83
N ILE A 504 -8.54 4.85 -20.21
CA ILE A 504 -7.76 3.68 -19.84
C ILE A 504 -6.34 3.76 -20.40
N ILE A 505 -6.16 4.12 -21.68
CA ILE A 505 -4.82 4.23 -22.29
C ILE A 505 -3.96 5.26 -21.56
N LEU A 506 -4.49 6.45 -21.27
CA LEU A 506 -3.73 7.50 -20.57
C LEU A 506 -3.34 7.06 -19.17
N PHE A 507 -4.32 6.60 -18.37
CA PHE A 507 -4.07 6.33 -16.96
C PHE A 507 -3.30 5.03 -16.71
N ALA A 508 -3.41 4.04 -17.61
CA ALA A 508 -2.48 2.91 -17.62
C ALA A 508 -1.04 3.40 -17.89
N GLY A 509 -0.86 4.38 -18.78
CA GLY A 509 0.44 4.92 -19.14
C GLY A 509 1.06 5.73 -18.01
N ILE A 510 0.26 6.59 -17.39
CA ILE A 510 0.63 7.33 -16.16
C ILE A 510 1.03 6.33 -15.05
N THR A 511 0.29 5.24 -14.89
CA THR A 511 0.59 4.21 -13.90
C THR A 511 1.93 3.52 -14.18
N PHE A 512 2.20 3.09 -15.42
CA PHE A 512 3.51 2.55 -15.79
C PHE A 512 4.66 3.53 -15.58
N LEU A 513 4.41 4.83 -15.74
CA LEU A 513 5.40 5.87 -15.45
C LEU A 513 5.69 5.97 -13.95
N PHE A 514 4.66 5.97 -13.10
CA PHE A 514 4.81 6.00 -11.65
C PHE A 514 5.45 4.73 -11.07
N LEU A 515 5.15 3.57 -11.65
CA LEU A 515 5.79 2.30 -11.31
C LEU A 515 7.23 2.18 -11.84
N GLY A 516 7.69 3.17 -12.61
CA GLY A 516 9.06 3.23 -13.12
C GLY A 516 9.35 2.31 -14.31
N PHE A 517 8.31 1.78 -14.95
CA PHE A 517 8.43 0.99 -16.18
C PHE A 517 8.70 1.84 -17.42
N ALA A 518 8.65 3.18 -17.36
CA ALA A 518 9.04 4.07 -18.44
C ALA A 518 9.81 5.31 -17.94
N PRO A 519 10.82 5.82 -18.67
CA PRO A 519 11.50 7.05 -18.29
C PRO A 519 10.68 8.28 -18.69
N PHE A 520 10.48 9.21 -17.76
CA PHE A 520 9.75 10.48 -17.95
C PHE A 520 10.15 11.24 -19.22
N LYS A 521 11.45 11.28 -19.56
CA LYS A 521 11.95 11.97 -20.76
C LYS A 521 11.41 11.37 -22.07
N ARG A 522 11.21 10.05 -22.14
CA ARG A 522 10.66 9.38 -23.33
C ARG A 522 9.13 9.38 -23.34
N ALA A 523 8.51 9.33 -22.16
CA ALA A 523 7.05 9.32 -22.02
C ALA A 523 6.39 10.65 -22.39
N LYS A 524 7.12 11.78 -22.32
CA LYS A 524 6.58 13.14 -22.49
C LYS A 524 5.71 13.29 -23.75
N MET A 525 6.20 12.85 -24.91
CA MET A 525 5.46 13.03 -26.18
C MET A 525 4.24 12.11 -26.25
N GLY A 526 4.36 10.85 -25.84
CA GLY A 526 3.25 9.90 -25.81
C GLY A 526 2.10 10.38 -24.90
N LEU A 527 2.43 10.88 -23.71
CA LEU A 527 1.45 11.43 -22.76
C LEU A 527 0.79 12.72 -23.27
N ILE A 528 1.54 13.59 -23.94
CA ILE A 528 0.96 14.80 -24.56
C ILE A 528 -0.07 14.39 -25.62
N TYR A 529 0.26 13.45 -26.51
CA TYR A 529 -0.66 13.02 -27.55
C TYR A 529 -1.93 12.36 -26.99
N THR A 530 -1.84 11.53 -25.96
CA THR A 530 -3.04 10.98 -25.30
C THR A 530 -3.85 12.02 -24.57
N THR A 531 -3.21 12.97 -23.90
CA THR A 531 -3.90 14.07 -23.23
C THR A 531 -4.66 14.92 -24.23
N ILE A 532 -4.08 15.19 -25.41
CA ILE A 532 -4.74 15.90 -26.51
C ILE A 532 -5.93 15.07 -27.04
N ILE A 533 -5.76 13.76 -27.25
CA ILE A 533 -6.86 12.88 -27.71
C ILE A 533 -8.00 12.88 -26.69
N ILE A 534 -7.70 12.75 -25.39
CA ILE A 534 -8.73 12.81 -24.34
C ILE A 534 -9.42 14.16 -24.36
N LEU A 535 -8.67 15.27 -24.37
CA LEU A 535 -9.26 16.60 -24.40
C LEU A 535 -10.17 16.78 -25.62
N PHE A 536 -9.76 16.25 -26.78
CA PHE A 536 -10.55 16.25 -27.99
C PHE A 536 -11.83 15.41 -27.86
N VAL A 537 -11.78 14.25 -27.21
CA VAL A 537 -12.93 13.37 -27.00
C VAL A 537 -13.85 13.88 -25.86
N THR A 538 -13.31 14.61 -24.88
CA THR A 538 -14.07 15.23 -23.78
C THR A 538 -14.95 16.39 -24.26
N VAL A 539 -14.56 17.10 -25.33
CA VAL A 539 -15.39 18.20 -25.87
C VAL A 539 -16.74 17.69 -26.39
N PRO A 540 -16.82 16.70 -27.31
CA PRO A 540 -18.09 16.07 -27.71
C PRO A 540 -18.85 15.48 -26.53
N LEU A 541 -18.15 14.87 -25.57
CA LEU A 541 -18.76 14.32 -24.36
C LEU A 541 -19.52 15.38 -23.56
N SER A 542 -18.89 16.54 -23.34
CA SER A 542 -19.52 17.65 -22.62
C SER A 542 -20.72 18.22 -23.37
N LEU A 543 -20.65 18.28 -24.70
CA LEU A 543 -21.77 18.74 -25.52
C LEU A 543 -22.96 17.77 -25.46
N THR A 544 -22.71 16.46 -25.57
CA THR A 544 -23.76 15.43 -25.44
C THR A 544 -24.33 15.40 -24.03
N PHE A 545 -23.49 15.51 -23.00
CA PHE A 545 -23.92 15.56 -21.61
C PHE A 545 -24.88 16.72 -21.34
N ASN A 546 -24.58 17.91 -21.86
CA ASN A 546 -25.45 19.08 -21.72
C ASN A 546 -26.82 18.84 -22.39
N ARG A 547 -26.87 18.21 -23.57
CA ARG A 547 -28.13 17.88 -24.26
C ARG A 547 -29.00 16.94 -23.44
N VAL A 548 -28.41 15.85 -22.93
CA VAL A 548 -29.14 14.88 -22.09
C VAL A 548 -29.59 15.52 -20.78
N GLN A 549 -28.79 16.42 -20.20
CA GLN A 549 -29.16 17.14 -18.99
C GLN A 549 -30.35 18.07 -19.23
N GLU A 550 -30.39 18.77 -20.37
CA GLU A 550 -31.54 19.59 -20.77
C GLU A 550 -32.79 18.74 -20.98
N GLU A 551 -32.70 17.62 -21.71
CA GLU A 551 -33.84 16.68 -21.89
C GLU A 551 -34.35 16.13 -20.56
N SER A 552 -33.45 15.74 -19.66
CA SER A 552 -33.81 15.24 -18.33
C SER A 552 -34.44 16.31 -17.44
N SER A 553 -33.95 17.55 -17.51
CA SER A 553 -34.52 18.69 -16.79
C SER A 553 -35.94 18.98 -17.25
N ILE A 554 -36.15 19.06 -18.56
CA ILE A 554 -37.48 19.32 -19.17
C ILE A 554 -38.43 18.16 -18.82
N THR A 555 -37.99 16.92 -18.94
CA THR A 555 -38.80 15.74 -18.58
C THR A 555 -39.20 15.80 -17.10
N ARG A 556 -38.28 16.10 -16.19
CA ARG A 556 -38.57 16.18 -14.75
C ARG A 556 -39.50 17.33 -14.38
N GLU A 557 -39.44 18.43 -15.13
CA GLU A 557 -40.30 19.60 -14.91
C GLU A 557 -41.73 19.39 -15.42
N LEU A 558 -41.88 18.63 -16.51
CA LEU A 558 -43.17 18.35 -17.15
C LEU A 558 -43.84 17.07 -16.64
N GLU A 559 -43.09 16.05 -16.21
CA GLU A 559 -43.66 14.80 -15.71
C GLU A 559 -44.43 15.05 -14.41
N GLY A 560 -45.73 14.73 -14.39
CA GLY A 560 -46.61 14.98 -13.25
C GLY A 560 -47.07 16.44 -13.09
N ALA A 561 -46.72 17.32 -14.03
CA ALA A 561 -47.22 18.68 -14.05
C ALA A 561 -48.73 18.70 -14.40
N SER A 562 -49.48 19.58 -13.73
CA SER A 562 -50.91 19.79 -13.98
C SER A 562 -51.11 21.04 -14.82
N PHE A 563 -51.93 20.91 -15.86
CA PHE A 563 -52.33 21.98 -16.77
C PHE A 563 -53.85 21.92 -16.90
N GLU A 564 -54.55 22.94 -16.42
CA GLU A 564 -56.01 22.91 -16.22
C GLU A 564 -56.45 21.66 -15.41
N ASP A 565 -57.27 20.79 -16.02
CA ASP A 565 -57.76 19.53 -15.44
C ASP A 565 -56.95 18.29 -15.90
N TYR A 566 -55.80 18.50 -16.53
CA TYR A 566 -54.96 17.42 -17.10
C TYR A 566 -53.64 17.27 -16.37
N ILE A 567 -53.22 16.03 -16.13
CA ILE A 567 -51.91 15.68 -15.62
C ILE A 567 -51.08 15.12 -16.77
N LEU A 568 -49.88 15.67 -16.99
CA LEU A 568 -48.94 15.11 -17.95
C LEU A 568 -48.26 13.88 -17.37
N ARG A 569 -48.28 12.79 -18.13
CA ARG A 569 -47.58 11.54 -17.84
C ARG A 569 -46.83 11.07 -19.09
N ASP A 570 -45.88 10.16 -18.92
CA ASP A 570 -45.12 9.56 -20.03
C ASP A 570 -44.44 10.62 -20.92
N VAL A 571 -43.87 11.66 -20.31
CA VAL A 571 -43.21 12.76 -21.02
C VAL A 571 -41.92 12.22 -21.67
N LYS A 572 -41.83 12.40 -22.99
CA LYS A 572 -40.64 12.08 -23.78
C LYS A 572 -40.19 13.34 -24.49
N VAL A 573 -38.99 13.80 -24.16
CA VAL A 573 -38.35 14.94 -24.81
C VAL A 573 -37.33 14.41 -25.80
N ARG A 574 -37.31 14.95 -27.01
CA ARG A 574 -36.25 14.74 -28.00
C ARG A 574 -35.65 16.07 -28.40
N TYR A 575 -34.33 16.16 -28.32
CA TYR A 575 -33.56 17.32 -28.74
C TYR A 575 -33.77 17.62 -30.23
N GLY A 576 -34.06 18.88 -30.55
CA GLY A 576 -34.32 19.38 -31.90
C GLY A 576 -34.48 20.90 -31.89
N ASP A 577 -34.48 21.52 -33.07
CA ASP A 577 -34.83 22.93 -33.24
C ASP A 577 -36.08 23.03 -34.15
N PRO A 578 -37.30 23.10 -33.59
CA PRO A 578 -37.67 23.18 -32.16
C PRO A 578 -37.59 21.82 -31.43
N PHE A 579 -37.59 21.84 -30.09
CA PHE A 579 -37.64 20.60 -29.27
C PHE A 579 -38.91 19.82 -29.56
N ARG A 580 -38.83 18.48 -29.66
CA ARG A 580 -40.03 17.65 -29.80
C ARG A 580 -40.41 17.05 -28.45
N ILE A 581 -41.62 17.35 -27.99
CA ILE A 581 -42.14 16.91 -26.70
C ILE A 581 -43.36 16.05 -26.96
N SER A 582 -43.26 14.75 -26.64
CA SER A 582 -44.38 13.82 -26.72
C SER A 582 -44.90 13.54 -25.31
N VAL A 583 -46.18 13.79 -25.05
CA VAL A 583 -46.78 13.68 -23.71
C VAL A 583 -48.11 12.94 -23.75
N LYS A 584 -48.43 12.24 -22.66
CA LYS A 584 -49.76 11.70 -22.41
C LYS A 584 -50.48 12.60 -21.43
N ALA A 585 -51.48 13.33 -21.91
CA ALA A 585 -52.30 14.20 -21.08
C ALA A 585 -53.51 13.43 -20.56
N VAL A 586 -53.56 13.24 -19.24
CA VAL A 586 -54.57 12.44 -18.53
C VAL A 586 -55.57 13.36 -17.84
N GLY A 587 -56.86 13.27 -18.15
CA GLY A 587 -57.88 14.13 -17.54
C GLY A 587 -59.32 13.62 -17.72
N PRO A 588 -60.32 14.37 -17.25
CA PRO A 588 -61.72 13.91 -17.20
C PRO A 588 -62.45 13.97 -18.56
N LYS A 589 -61.90 14.66 -19.55
CA LYS A 589 -62.51 14.88 -20.89
C LYS A 589 -61.47 14.80 -22.00
N ASN A 590 -61.90 14.59 -23.24
CA ASN A 590 -60.99 14.70 -24.39
C ASN A 590 -60.53 16.15 -24.56
N ILE A 591 -59.31 16.31 -25.05
CA ILE A 591 -58.68 17.63 -25.23
C ILE A 591 -59.16 18.24 -26.56
N GLU A 592 -59.70 19.46 -26.50
CA GLU A 592 -60.10 20.22 -27.69
C GLU A 592 -58.89 20.91 -28.37
N PRO A 593 -58.95 21.21 -29.68
CA PRO A 593 -57.85 21.87 -30.40
C PRO A 593 -57.37 23.19 -29.79
N GLU A 594 -58.28 24.01 -29.24
CA GLU A 594 -57.93 25.26 -28.55
C GLU A 594 -57.17 25.03 -27.24
N GLN A 595 -57.43 23.92 -26.54
CA GLN A 595 -56.71 23.54 -25.32
C GLN A 595 -55.31 23.02 -25.64
N LEU A 596 -55.12 22.34 -26.78
CA LEU A 596 -53.79 21.91 -27.24
C LEU A 596 -52.86 23.11 -27.48
N GLU A 597 -53.36 24.19 -28.08
CA GLU A 597 -52.56 25.41 -28.28
C GLU A 597 -52.17 26.07 -26.95
N ARG A 598 -53.08 26.09 -25.96
CA ARG A 598 -52.79 26.63 -24.62
C ARG A 598 -51.77 25.79 -23.87
N ILE A 599 -51.93 24.46 -23.84
CA ILE A 599 -50.96 23.54 -23.23
C ILE A 599 -49.60 23.73 -23.89
N LYS A 600 -49.55 23.87 -25.21
CA LYS A 600 -48.31 24.15 -25.93
C LYS A 600 -47.67 25.46 -25.47
N SER A 601 -48.40 26.57 -25.48
CA SER A 601 -47.88 27.88 -25.07
C SER A 601 -47.41 27.89 -23.61
N GLU A 602 -48.12 27.22 -22.71
CA GLU A 602 -47.75 27.14 -21.30
C GLU A 602 -46.50 26.29 -21.09
N ILE A 603 -46.34 25.19 -21.84
CA ILE A 603 -45.09 24.42 -21.85
C ILE A 603 -43.94 25.27 -22.40
N GLU A 604 -44.13 25.99 -23.51
CA GLU A 604 -43.10 26.88 -24.09
C GLU A 604 -42.68 28.01 -23.12
N GLU A 605 -43.62 28.59 -22.38
CA GLU A 605 -43.34 29.62 -21.36
C GLU A 605 -42.57 29.04 -20.17
N ARG A 606 -42.91 27.81 -19.75
CA ARG A 606 -42.31 27.15 -18.60
C ARG A 606 -40.89 26.68 -18.86
N ILE A 607 -40.63 26.10 -20.04
CA ILE A 607 -39.31 25.57 -20.39
C ILE A 607 -38.43 26.62 -21.08
N GLY A 608 -39.00 27.70 -21.62
CA GLY A 608 -38.27 28.78 -22.29
C GLY A 608 -37.77 28.46 -23.71
N TYR A 609 -38.28 27.40 -24.34
CA TYR A 609 -37.92 26.95 -25.69
C TYR A 609 -39.16 26.80 -26.57
N SER A 610 -39.00 26.99 -27.88
CA SER A 610 -40.03 26.62 -28.86
C SER A 610 -40.14 25.09 -28.99
N ILE A 611 -41.36 24.58 -29.13
CA ILE A 611 -41.60 23.13 -29.17
C ILE A 611 -42.50 22.68 -30.33
N ILE A 612 -42.31 21.43 -30.72
CA ILE A 612 -43.28 20.61 -31.44
C ILE A 612 -43.91 19.68 -30.41
N LEU A 613 -45.19 19.89 -30.12
CA LEU A 613 -45.93 19.11 -29.14
C LEU A 613 -46.71 17.98 -29.80
N GLU A 614 -46.50 16.75 -29.34
CA GLU A 614 -47.30 15.57 -29.68
C GLU A 614 -48.07 15.13 -28.44
N VAL A 615 -49.41 15.22 -28.46
CA VAL A 615 -50.23 14.88 -27.29
C VAL A 615 -51.06 13.64 -27.56
N VAL A 616 -51.01 12.69 -26.62
CA VAL A 616 -51.96 11.58 -26.53
C VAL A 616 -52.93 11.88 -25.39
N SER A 617 -54.21 12.05 -25.71
CA SER A 617 -55.25 12.26 -24.69
C SER A 617 -55.66 10.91 -24.08
N ALA A 618 -55.73 10.86 -22.75
CA ALA A 618 -56.22 9.71 -21.99
C ALA A 618 -57.24 10.16 -20.96
N LEU A 619 -58.31 9.38 -20.80
CA LEU A 619 -59.38 9.67 -19.86
C LEU A 619 -59.15 8.93 -18.53
N GLU A 620 -59.21 9.64 -17.41
CA GLU A 620 -59.19 9.09 -16.06
C GLU A 620 -60.60 9.23 -15.48
N TYR A 621 -61.25 8.09 -15.19
CA TYR A 621 -62.63 7.99 -14.70
C TYR A 621 -62.68 7.50 -13.26
#